data_AF-A0A2K3LZ33-F1
#
_entry.id   AF-A0A2K3LZ33-F1
#
_cell.length_a   1.000
_cell.length_b   1.000
_cell.length_c   1.000
_cell.angle_alpha   90.00
_cell.angle_beta   90.00
_cell.angle_gamma   90.00
#
_symmetry.space_group_name_H-M   'P 1'
#
loop_
_entity.id
_entity.type
_entity.pdbx_description
1 polymer ?
#
loop_
_entity_poly.entity_id
_entity_poly.type
_entity_poly.pdbx_seq_one_letter_code
_entity_poly.pdbx_strand_id
1 'polypeptide(L)'
;MIVTKCDTRAAVANNIPKVALGDEVEGGTSLDEDLTMPAELKMELMPKHVAVIMDGNRRWAEMRGLPLSEGYIAGIKSLKRMVKLCLSWEIKVLTIFMFSTDNWARSKVVVEFFFSLLERLVNSEIEAIM
;
A
#
# COMPACT_ATOMS: atom_id res chain seq x y z
N MET A 1 -17.58 -9.81 3.13
CA MET A 1 -16.74 -8.66 2.72
C MET A 1 -16.50 -7.81 3.95
N ILE A 2 -15.25 -7.69 4.40
CA ILE A 2 -14.87 -6.73 5.44
C ILE A 2 -14.40 -5.46 4.73
N VAL A 3 -14.93 -4.29 5.10
CA VAL A 3 -14.44 -3.00 4.61
C VAL A 3 -13.53 -2.38 5.67
N THR A 4 -12.28 -2.09 5.31
CA THR A 4 -11.33 -1.44 6.23
C THR A 4 -10.62 -0.25 5.57
N LYS A 5 -9.97 0.58 6.39
CA LYS A 5 -9.15 1.70 5.94
C LYS A 5 -7.68 1.32 6.05
N CYS A 6 -6.94 1.48 4.96
CA CYS A 6 -5.50 1.25 4.98
C CYS A 6 -4.82 2.47 5.63
N ASP A 7 -4.27 2.33 6.84
CA ASP A 7 -3.54 3.41 7.49
C ASP A 7 -2.06 3.40 7.08
N THR A 8 -1.65 4.44 6.37
CA THR A 8 -0.25 4.76 6.04
C THR A 8 0.69 4.89 7.25
N ARG A 9 0.18 4.93 8.49
CA ARG A 9 1.01 4.87 9.71
C ARG A 9 1.81 3.58 9.81
N ALA A 10 1.33 2.47 9.26
CA ALA A 10 2.08 1.21 9.20
C ALA A 10 3.28 1.25 8.24
N ALA A 11 3.40 2.28 7.40
CA ALA A 11 4.43 2.35 6.35
C ALA A 11 5.79 2.91 6.81
N VAL A 12 5.96 3.31 8.08
CA VAL A 12 7.22 3.92 8.55
C VAL A 12 7.62 3.44 9.94
N ALA A 13 8.46 2.41 9.97
CA ALA A 13 9.68 2.45 10.77
C ALA A 13 10.85 2.58 9.79
N ASN A 14 11.77 3.50 10.09
CA ASN A 14 13.07 3.75 9.44
C ASN A 14 13.15 4.85 8.36
N ASN A 15 14.04 5.78 8.66
CA ASN A 15 14.61 6.85 7.85
C ASN A 15 15.34 6.24 6.64
N ILE A 16 14.94 6.50 5.40
CA ILE A 16 15.60 5.93 4.20
C ILE A 16 15.75 7.00 3.08
N PRO A 17 16.86 6.98 2.31
CA PRO A 17 17.27 8.05 1.41
C PRO A 17 16.38 8.16 0.15
N LYS A 18 16.47 9.32 -0.51
CA LYS A 18 15.94 9.55 -1.86
C LYS A 18 16.52 8.51 -2.83
N VAL A 19 15.75 7.51 -3.26
CA VAL A 19 16.15 6.62 -4.36
C VAL A 19 14.98 6.36 -5.31
N ALA A 20 15.34 6.34 -6.59
CA ALA A 20 14.52 5.99 -7.72
C ALA A 20 13.87 4.60 -7.56
N LEU A 21 12.79 4.38 -8.31
CA LEU A 21 12.21 3.04 -8.47
C LEU A 21 13.15 2.22 -9.35
N GLY A 22 14.06 1.53 -8.69
CA GLY A 22 15.13 0.71 -9.26
C GLY A 22 16.18 0.55 -8.18
N ASP A 23 16.54 -0.69 -7.90
CA ASP A 23 17.57 -1.17 -6.97
C ASP A 23 17.11 -1.62 -5.58
N GLU A 24 17.60 -2.80 -5.25
CA GLU A 24 17.41 -3.59 -4.05
C GLU A 24 17.80 -2.81 -2.79
N VAL A 25 16.98 -2.92 -1.75
CA VAL A 25 17.35 -2.43 -0.42
C VAL A 25 17.86 -3.61 0.39
N GLU A 26 19.18 -3.82 0.35
CA GLU A 26 19.91 -4.54 1.39
C GLU A 26 19.91 -3.68 2.68
N GLY A 27 19.33 -4.23 3.75
CA GLY A 27 19.26 -3.57 5.06
C GLY A 27 18.30 -4.30 5.98
N GLY A 28 18.81 -5.30 6.70
CA GLY A 28 18.03 -6.24 7.51
C GLY A 28 17.27 -5.61 8.68
N THR A 29 15.94 -5.70 8.59
CA THR A 29 15.01 -6.09 9.66
C THR A 29 13.99 -7.00 8.99
N SER A 30 13.82 -8.24 9.48
CA SER A 30 13.09 -9.35 8.85
C SER A 30 11.70 -8.92 8.32
N LEU A 31 11.59 -8.70 7.00
CA LEU A 31 10.31 -8.47 6.32
C LEU A 31 9.32 -9.64 6.50
N ASP A 32 9.81 -10.79 6.95
CA ASP A 32 9.06 -12.04 7.10
C ASP A 32 8.29 -12.15 8.42
N GLU A 33 8.73 -11.50 9.50
CA GLU A 33 7.99 -11.52 10.79
C GLU A 33 6.61 -10.85 10.65
N ASP A 34 6.53 -9.84 9.80
CA ASP A 34 5.34 -9.02 9.61
C ASP A 34 4.27 -9.65 8.71
N LEU A 35 4.60 -10.76 8.04
CA LEU A 35 3.69 -11.52 7.17
C LEU A 35 3.09 -12.75 7.85
N THR A 36 3.60 -13.12 9.02
CA THR A 36 3.11 -14.28 9.78
C THR A 36 1.74 -13.99 10.37
N MET A 37 0.82 -14.96 10.29
CA MET A 37 -0.51 -14.82 10.90
C MET A 37 -0.38 -14.80 12.44
N PRO A 38 -0.93 -13.77 13.13
CA PRO A 38 -0.95 -13.74 14.59
C PRO A 38 -1.63 -14.97 15.18
N ALA A 39 -1.16 -15.44 16.34
CA ALA A 39 -1.64 -16.68 16.97
C ALA A 39 -3.13 -16.62 17.36
N GLU A 40 -3.67 -15.42 17.54
CA GLU A 40 -5.08 -15.18 17.87
C GLU A 40 -6.01 -15.35 16.66
N LEU A 41 -5.47 -15.29 15.43
CA LEU A 41 -6.24 -15.48 14.20
C LEU A 41 -6.29 -16.96 13.82
N LYS A 42 -7.48 -17.43 13.46
CA LYS A 42 -7.70 -18.79 12.96
C LYS A 42 -7.97 -18.76 11.47
N MET A 43 -7.24 -19.57 10.72
CA MET A 43 -7.36 -19.65 9.26
C MET A 43 -8.81 -19.90 8.79
N GLU A 44 -9.53 -20.80 9.48
CA GLU A 44 -10.94 -21.12 9.18
C GLU A 44 -11.92 -19.95 9.34
N LEU A 45 -11.55 -18.92 10.11
CA LEU A 45 -12.38 -17.74 10.37
C LEU A 45 -11.99 -16.54 9.49
N MET A 46 -10.95 -16.68 8.66
CA MET A 46 -10.47 -15.57 7.83
C MET A 46 -11.50 -15.17 6.77
N PRO A 47 -11.64 -13.86 6.49
CA PRO A 47 -12.48 -13.39 5.42
C PRO A 47 -11.95 -13.88 4.07
N LYS A 48 -12.83 -14.46 3.25
CA LYS A 48 -12.51 -14.82 1.86
C LYS A 48 -12.38 -13.58 0.95
N HIS A 49 -12.95 -12.45 1.37
CA HIS A 49 -12.97 -11.20 0.63
C HIS A 49 -12.85 -10.00 1.56
N VAL A 50 -11.82 -9.20 1.30
CA VAL A 50 -11.59 -7.91 1.96
C VAL A 50 -11.70 -6.80 0.92
N ALA A 51 -12.39 -5.72 1.29
CA ALA A 51 -12.43 -4.48 0.54
C ALA A 51 -11.75 -3.38 1.36
N VAL A 52 -10.93 -2.55 0.73
CA VAL A 52 -10.12 -1.54 1.42
C VAL A 52 -10.23 -0.19 0.75
N ILE A 53 -10.42 0.85 1.55
CA ILE A 53 -10.36 2.24 1.10
C ILE A 53 -9.01 2.82 1.50
N MET A 54 -8.23 3.27 0.50
CA MET A 54 -6.90 3.85 0.72
C MET A 54 -6.98 5.37 0.91
N ASP A 55 -7.59 5.79 2.02
CA ASP A 55 -7.71 7.20 2.37
C ASP A 55 -6.72 7.61 3.46
N GLY A 56 -6.27 8.87 3.42
CA GLY A 56 -5.40 9.45 4.44
C GLY A 56 -4.00 9.83 3.97
N ASN A 57 -3.58 9.40 2.78
CA ASN A 57 -2.23 9.65 2.22
C ASN A 57 -1.82 11.13 2.29
N ARG A 58 -2.72 12.04 1.87
CA ARG A 58 -2.48 13.49 1.91
C ARG A 58 -2.30 13.99 3.35
N ARG A 59 -3.23 13.66 4.25
CA ARG A 59 -3.16 14.05 5.68
C ARG A 59 -1.90 13.50 6.34
N TRP A 60 -1.49 12.27 5.98
CA TRP A 60 -0.29 11.63 6.50
C TRP A 60 0.98 12.40 6.15
N ALA A 61 1.08 12.91 4.92
CA ALA A 61 2.19 13.74 4.47
C ALA A 61 2.15 15.13 5.12
N GLU A 62 0.99 15.78 5.16
CA GLU A 62 0.77 17.10 5.78
C GLU A 62 1.19 17.09 7.27
N MET A 63 0.75 16.09 8.03
CA MET A 63 1.11 15.95 9.46
C MET A 63 2.61 15.76 9.71
N ARG A 64 3.37 15.38 8.68
CA ARG A 64 4.83 15.15 8.76
C ARG A 64 5.63 16.26 8.09
N GLY A 65 4.98 17.31 7.58
CA GLY A 65 5.64 18.36 6.80
C GLY A 65 6.27 17.84 5.50
N LEU A 66 5.78 16.72 4.96
CA LEU A 66 6.30 16.09 3.76
C LEU A 66 5.53 16.55 2.51
N PRO A 67 6.17 16.49 1.32
CA PRO A 67 5.47 16.69 0.05
C PRO A 67 4.30 15.72 -0.12
N LEU A 68 3.25 16.16 -0.81
CA LEU A 68 2.07 15.32 -1.10
C LEU A 68 2.43 14.00 -1.80
N SER A 69 3.46 14.02 -2.65
CA SER A 69 3.97 12.83 -3.35
C SER A 69 4.36 11.71 -2.38
N GLU A 70 4.98 12.05 -1.24
CA GLU A 70 5.40 11.09 -0.22
C GLU A 70 4.21 10.34 0.39
N GLY A 71 3.07 11.03 0.53
CA GLY A 71 1.83 10.41 0.98
C GLY A 71 1.35 9.32 0.03
N TYR A 72 1.41 9.58 -1.29
CA TYR A 72 1.02 8.58 -2.28
C TYR A 72 2.00 7.41 -2.34
N ILE A 73 3.31 7.67 -2.23
CA ILE A 73 4.34 6.63 -2.15
C ILE A 73 4.12 5.74 -0.91
N ALA A 74 3.85 6.32 0.25
CA ALA A 74 3.52 5.59 1.47
C ALA A 74 2.24 4.73 1.30
N GLY A 75 1.23 5.26 0.60
CA GLY A 75 0.03 4.52 0.24
C GLY A 75 0.33 3.28 -0.61
N ILE A 76 1.18 3.42 -1.63
CA ILE A 76 1.60 2.30 -2.51
C ILE A 76 2.36 1.24 -1.70
N LYS A 77 3.26 1.64 -0.78
CA LYS A 77 3.95 0.69 0.11
C LYS A 77 2.98 -0.09 1.00
N SER A 78 1.99 0.61 1.56
CA SER A 78 0.95 -0.01 2.40
C SER A 78 0.11 -1.00 1.59
N LEU A 79 -0.20 -0.67 0.33
CA LEU A 79 -0.90 -1.55 -0.60
C LEU A 79 -0.07 -2.82 -0.91
N LYS A 80 1.21 -2.70 -1.26
CA LYS A 80 2.09 -3.86 -1.51
C LYS A 80 2.11 -4.80 -0.30
N ARG A 81 2.24 -4.25 0.92
CA ARG A 81 2.20 -5.03 2.16
C ARG A 81 0.87 -5.77 2.33
N MET A 82 -0.25 -5.10 2.08
CA MET A 82 -1.58 -5.68 2.20
C MET A 82 -1.82 -6.82 1.19
N VAL A 83 -1.31 -6.68 -0.03
CA VAL A 83 -1.34 -7.77 -1.03
C VAL A 83 -0.59 -8.99 -0.50
N LYS A 84 0.63 -8.81 0.00
CA LYS A 84 1.42 -9.90 0.60
C LYS A 84 0.70 -10.56 1.77
N LEU A 85 0.09 -9.78 2.67
CA LEU A 85 -0.71 -10.33 3.76
C LEU A 85 -1.92 -11.13 3.28
N CYS A 86 -2.63 -10.63 2.27
CA CYS A 86 -3.77 -11.38 1.71
C CYS A 86 -3.31 -12.72 1.13
N LEU A 87 -2.15 -12.76 0.47
CA LEU A 87 -1.57 -14.00 -0.04
C LEU A 87 -1.17 -14.94 1.10
N SER A 88 -0.41 -14.45 2.08
CA SER A 88 0.06 -15.24 3.23
C SER A 88 -1.07 -15.77 4.10
N TRP A 89 -2.20 -15.05 4.18
CA TRP A 89 -3.35 -15.39 5.02
C TRP A 89 -4.51 -16.03 4.24
N GLU A 90 -4.26 -16.48 3.00
CA GLU A 90 -5.23 -17.15 2.12
C GLU A 90 -6.53 -16.36 1.86
N ILE A 91 -6.46 -15.03 1.90
CA ILE A 91 -7.56 -14.13 1.53
C ILE A 91 -7.68 -14.10 0.01
N LYS A 92 -8.71 -14.75 -0.52
CA LYS A 92 -8.85 -15.01 -1.96
C LYS A 92 -9.17 -13.79 -2.80
N VAL A 93 -9.81 -12.78 -2.22
CA VAL A 93 -10.23 -11.58 -2.95
C VAL A 93 -9.86 -10.32 -2.16
N LEU A 94 -9.14 -9.41 -2.81
CA LEU A 94 -8.86 -8.07 -2.31
C LEU A 94 -9.45 -7.05 -3.30
N THR A 95 -10.36 -6.20 -2.82
CA THR A 95 -10.91 -5.06 -3.58
C THR A 95 -10.35 -3.77 -3.02
N ILE A 96 -9.82 -2.90 -3.86
CA ILE A 96 -9.21 -1.64 -3.41
C ILE A 96 -9.97 -0.48 -4.02
N PHE A 97 -10.53 0.39 -3.18
CA PHE A 97 -11.07 1.66 -3.61
C PHE A 97 -9.95 2.70 -3.65
N MET A 98 -9.35 2.80 -4.83
CA MET A 98 -8.11 3.54 -5.06
C MET A 98 -8.34 4.98 -5.56
N PHE A 99 -9.38 5.21 -6.35
CA PHE A 99 -9.70 6.51 -6.95
C PHE A 99 -11.21 6.69 -7.10
N SER A 100 -11.72 7.85 -6.66
CA SER A 100 -13.15 8.20 -6.73
C SER A 100 -13.43 9.24 -7.82
N THR A 101 -14.69 9.37 -8.24
CA THR A 101 -15.12 10.42 -9.17
C THR A 101 -14.85 11.83 -8.62
N ASP A 102 -14.98 12.03 -7.31
CA ASP A 102 -14.70 13.33 -6.68
C ASP A 102 -13.21 13.70 -6.74
N ASN A 103 -12.32 12.72 -6.95
CA ASN A 103 -10.88 12.99 -7.05
C ASN A 103 -10.48 13.67 -8.36
N TRP A 104 -11.37 13.71 -9.36
CA TRP A 104 -11.17 14.51 -10.57
C TRP A 104 -11.09 16.01 -10.30
N ALA A 105 -11.65 16.50 -9.19
CA ALA A 105 -11.55 17.91 -8.80
C ALA A 105 -10.15 18.32 -8.29
N ARG A 106 -9.21 17.38 -8.15
CA ARG A 106 -7.83 17.67 -7.73
C ARG A 106 -7.02 18.28 -8.87
N SER A 107 -5.89 18.92 -8.53
CA SER A 107 -4.94 19.43 -9.52
C SER A 107 -4.52 18.34 -10.51
N LYS A 108 -4.55 18.66 -11.80
CA LYS A 108 -4.20 17.72 -12.89
C LYS A 108 -2.83 17.07 -12.68
N VAL A 109 -1.84 17.86 -12.26
CA VAL A 109 -0.48 17.39 -11.98
C VAL A 109 -0.47 16.30 -10.90
N VAL A 110 -1.31 16.43 -9.87
CA VAL A 110 -1.42 15.44 -8.79
C VAL A 110 -2.10 14.16 -9.29
N VAL A 111 -3.13 14.29 -10.12
CA VAL A 111 -3.82 13.14 -10.72
C VAL A 111 -2.89 12.37 -11.65
N GLU A 112 -2.17 13.06 -12.52
CA GLU A 112 -1.18 12.46 -13.43
C GLU A 112 -0.06 11.75 -12.63
N PHE A 113 0.48 12.40 -11.60
CA PHE A 113 1.47 11.78 -10.71
C PHE A 113 0.93 10.50 -10.06
N PHE A 114 -0.30 10.53 -9.53
CA PHE A 114 -0.92 9.36 -8.91
C PHE A 114 -1.05 8.18 -9.87
N PHE A 115 -1.56 8.39 -11.08
CA PHE A 115 -1.68 7.33 -12.07
C PHE A 115 -0.32 6.83 -12.55
N SER A 116 0.69 7.71 -12.65
CA SER A 116 2.05 7.28 -12.97
C SER A 116 2.63 6.31 -11.92
N LEU A 117 2.32 6.52 -10.63
CA LEU A 117 2.74 5.59 -9.57
C LEU A 117 1.98 4.27 -9.64
N LEU A 118 0.68 4.31 -9.94
CA LEU A 118 -0.15 3.12 -10.09
C LEU A 118 0.34 2.27 -11.27
N GLU A 119 0.63 2.88 -12.41
CA GLU A 119 1.16 2.19 -13.59
C GLU A 119 2.48 1.48 -13.26
N ARG A 120 3.40 2.17 -12.60
CA ARG A 120 4.66 1.57 -12.14
C ARG A 120 4.45 0.41 -11.18
N LEU A 121 3.52 0.55 -10.24
CA LEU A 121 3.17 -0.53 -9.32
C LEU A 121 2.70 -1.76 -10.12
N VAL A 122 1.68 -1.60 -10.97
CA VAL A 122 1.09 -2.71 -11.72
C VAL A 122 2.14 -3.40 -12.59
N ASN A 123 2.96 -2.64 -13.32
CA ASN A 123 4.02 -3.21 -14.15
C ASN A 123 5.03 -3.99 -13.31
N SER A 124 5.46 -3.44 -12.15
CA SER A 124 6.40 -4.15 -11.26
C SER A 124 5.83 -5.44 -10.68
N GLU A 125 4.54 -5.49 -10.37
CA GLU A 125 3.92 -6.72 -9.83
C GLU A 125 3.66 -7.75 -10.92
N ILE A 126 3.34 -7.33 -12.16
CA ILE A 126 3.22 -8.24 -13.30
C ILE A 126 4.58 -8.90 -13.58
N GLU A 127 5.65 -8.11 -13.63
CA GLU A 127 7.02 -8.62 -13.84
C GLU A 127 7.44 -9.58 -12.72
N ALA A 128 7.03 -9.36 -11.47
CA ALA A 128 7.35 -10.25 -10.36
C ALA A 128 6.60 -11.60 -10.39
N ILE A 129 5.50 -11.70 -11.15
CA ILE A 129 4.68 -12.90 -11.27
C ILE A 129 5.07 -13.72 -12.52
N MET A 130 5.63 -13.08 -13.54
CA MET A 130 6.08 -13.70 -14.80
C MET A 130 7.48 -14.32 -14.68
#